data_AF-A0A4Y2BLH6-F1
#
_entry.id   AF-A0A4Y2BLH6-F1
#
_cell.length_a   1.000
_cell.length_b   1.000
_cell.length_c   1.000
_cell.angle_alpha   90.00
_cell.angle_beta   90.00
_cell.angle_gamma   90.00
#
_symmetry.space_group_name_H-M   'P 1'
#
loop_
_entity.id
_entity.type
_entity.pdbx_description
1 polymer ?
#
loop_
_entity_poly.entity_id
_entity_poly.type
_entity_poly.pdbx_seq_one_letter_code
_entity_poly.pdbx_strand_id
1 'polypeptide(L)'
;MCETGSFVTGMHDTGRGRSVRMPQVVENILQGVGERPDISTREVSRAVNVPHSIVWLVLRDEGLHPYHVQKVQALIPADYAPRFEFARWLLQL
;
A
#
# COMPACT_ATOMS: atom_id res chain seq x y z
N MET A 1 -22.14 23.43 34.25
CA MET A 1 -21.34 23.08 33.06
C MET A 1 -21.81 21.69 32.67
N CYS A 2 -22.56 21.57 31.58
CA CYS A 2 -23.16 20.29 31.19
C CYS A 2 -22.31 19.69 30.06
N GLU A 3 -21.73 18.52 30.31
CA GLU A 3 -21.02 17.72 29.31
C GLU A 3 -22.04 17.07 28.37
N THR A 4 -22.01 17.41 27.09
CA THR A 4 -22.74 16.68 26.05
C THR A 4 -21.82 15.61 25.48
N GLY A 5 -21.75 14.45 26.13
CA GLY A 5 -21.14 13.26 25.57
C GLY A 5 -22.07 12.64 24.53
N SER A 6 -21.71 12.70 23.24
CA SER A 6 -22.42 11.97 22.18
C SER A 6 -21.72 10.64 21.95
N PHE A 7 -22.36 9.54 22.39
CA PHE A 7 -21.97 8.19 21.93
C PHE A 7 -22.56 7.99 20.55
N VAL A 8 -21.73 8.06 19.51
CA VAL A 8 -22.12 7.62 18.17
C VAL A 8 -22.18 6.09 18.22
N THR A 9 -23.40 5.54 18.20
CA THR A 9 -23.63 4.11 18.05
C THR A 9 -23.06 3.66 16.70
N GLY A 10 -22.04 2.81 16.75
CA GLY A 10 -21.51 2.15 15.56
C GLY A 10 -22.59 1.29 14.93
N MET A 11 -23.18 1.77 13.84
CA MET A 11 -24.08 0.98 13.02
C MET A 11 -23.28 -0.20 12.47
N HIS A 12 -23.52 -1.38 13.03
CA HIS A 12 -23.16 -2.64 12.40
C HIS A 12 -24.08 -2.84 11.20
N ASP A 13 -23.69 -2.28 10.05
CA ASP A 13 -24.21 -2.73 8.76
C ASP A 13 -23.64 -4.14 8.51
N THR A 14 -24.39 -5.14 8.94
CA THR A 14 -24.21 -6.57 8.67
C THR A 14 -24.50 -6.88 7.20
N GLY A 15 -23.70 -6.32 6.31
CA GLY A 15 -23.69 -6.60 4.88
C GLY A 15 -22.33 -6.23 4.29
N ARG A 16 -21.89 -6.96 3.25
CA ARG A 16 -20.67 -6.63 2.49
C ARG A 16 -20.87 -5.28 1.82
N GLY A 17 -20.50 -4.20 2.52
CA GLY A 17 -20.83 -2.82 2.19
C GLY A 17 -20.39 -2.46 0.77
N ARG A 18 -21.39 -2.08 -0.04
CA ARG A 18 -21.31 -1.65 -1.44
C ARG A 18 -20.29 -0.51 -1.69
N SER A 19 -19.85 0.19 -0.65
CA SER A 19 -18.93 1.33 -0.72
C SER A 19 -17.47 0.96 -1.02
N VAL A 20 -17.04 -0.29 -0.77
CA VAL A 20 -15.71 -0.81 -1.18
C VAL A 20 -15.57 -0.87 -2.71
N ARG A 21 -16.68 -0.84 -3.46
CA ARG A 21 -16.74 -1.13 -4.90
C ARG A 21 -16.96 0.11 -5.78
N MET A 22 -16.42 1.27 -5.38
CA MET A 22 -16.31 2.41 -6.31
C MET A 22 -15.01 2.24 -7.11
N PRO A 23 -15.06 1.93 -8.41
CA PRO A 23 -13.84 1.67 -9.20
C PRO A 23 -12.84 2.83 -9.11
N GLN A 24 -13.33 4.07 -9.07
CA GLN A 24 -12.49 5.25 -8.92
C GLN A 24 -11.70 5.29 -7.60
N VAL A 25 -12.31 4.85 -6.49
CA VAL A 25 -11.63 4.82 -5.18
C VAL A 25 -10.52 3.78 -5.20
N VAL A 26 -10.80 2.60 -5.79
CA VAL A 26 -9.80 1.55 -5.98
C VAL A 26 -8.64 2.06 -6.83
N GLU A 27 -8.94 2.67 -7.96
CA GLU A 27 -7.93 3.24 -8.87
C GLU A 27 -7.09 4.31 -8.18
N ASN A 28 -7.70 5.24 -7.44
CA ASN A 28 -6.97 6.28 -6.72
C ASN A 28 -6.04 5.71 -5.63
N ILE A 29 -6.47 4.65 -4.95
CA ILE A 29 -5.64 3.92 -3.96
C ILE A 29 -4.45 3.25 -4.67
N LEU A 30 -4.71 2.52 -5.75
CA LEU A 30 -3.68 1.78 -6.49
C LEU A 30 -2.68 2.71 -7.17
N GLN A 31 -3.15 3.82 -7.75
CA GLN A 31 -2.27 4.82 -8.34
C GLN A 31 -1.35 5.44 -7.27
N GLY A 32 -1.91 5.84 -6.12
CA GLY A 32 -1.12 6.44 -5.04
C GLY A 32 -0.01 5.52 -4.51
N VAL A 33 -0.29 4.22 -4.41
CA VAL A 33 0.71 3.21 -4.00
C VAL A 33 1.67 2.86 -5.14
N GLY A 34 1.21 2.84 -6.38
CA GLY A 34 2.06 2.60 -7.56
C GLY A 34 3.10 3.70 -7.77
N GLU A 35 2.72 4.96 -7.57
CA GLU A 35 3.63 6.11 -7.69
C GLU A 35 4.61 6.20 -6.51
N ARG A 36 4.17 5.87 -5.29
CA ARG A 36 4.99 5.88 -4.08
C ARG A 36 4.76 4.62 -3.25
N PRO A 37 5.48 3.52 -3.53
CA PRO A 37 5.29 2.26 -2.81
C PRO A 37 5.62 2.32 -1.30
N ASP A 38 6.33 3.35 -0.86
CA ASP A 38 6.72 3.61 0.52
C ASP A 38 5.67 4.43 1.31
N ILE A 39 4.59 4.89 0.66
CA ILE A 39 3.52 5.63 1.32
C ILE A 39 2.78 4.78 2.35
N SER A 40 2.47 5.35 3.51
CA SER A 40 1.68 4.60 4.51
C SER A 40 0.23 4.49 4.08
N THR A 41 -0.42 3.36 4.43
CA THR A 41 -1.85 3.15 4.20
C THR A 41 -2.72 4.23 4.88
N ARG A 42 -2.24 4.84 5.98
CA ARG A 42 -2.89 5.97 6.65
C ARG A 42 -2.80 7.27 5.84
N GLU A 43 -1.69 7.51 5.16
CA GLU A 43 -1.56 8.67 4.27
C GLU A 43 -2.42 8.53 3.03
N VAL A 44 -2.46 7.33 2.41
CA VAL A 44 -3.39 7.03 1.30
C VAL A 44 -4.83 7.27 1.72
N SER A 45 -5.21 6.81 2.92
CA SER A 45 -6.55 7.03 3.48
C SER A 45 -6.91 8.51 3.57
N ARG A 46 -5.98 9.37 4.02
CA ARG A 46 -6.19 10.83 4.08
C ARG A 46 -6.25 11.46 2.70
N ALA A 47 -5.41 11.02 1.76
CA ALA A 47 -5.35 11.56 0.40
C ALA A 47 -6.61 11.23 -0.41
N VAL A 48 -7.12 10.00 -0.30
CA VAL A 48 -8.31 9.52 -1.02
C VAL A 48 -9.61 9.79 -0.24
N ASN A 49 -9.50 10.24 1.01
CA ASN A 49 -10.61 10.50 1.94
C ASN A 49 -11.51 9.26 2.17
N VAL A 50 -10.89 8.15 2.52
CA VAL A 50 -11.58 6.89 2.85
C VAL A 50 -11.08 6.30 4.16
N PRO A 51 -11.87 5.48 4.87
CA PRO A 51 -11.39 4.78 6.05
C PRO A 51 -10.17 3.92 5.74
N HIS A 52 -9.20 3.93 6.67
CA HIS A 52 -7.95 3.16 6.55
C HIS A 52 -8.17 1.66 6.30
N SER A 53 -9.26 1.09 6.83
CA SER A 53 -9.64 -0.30 6.58
C SER A 53 -9.99 -0.60 5.12
N ILE A 54 -10.51 0.38 4.37
CA ILE A 54 -10.80 0.25 2.93
C ILE A 54 -9.51 0.15 2.14
N VAL A 55 -8.51 0.98 2.46
CA VAL A 55 -7.19 0.92 1.83
C VAL A 55 -6.58 -0.47 2.01
N TRP A 56 -6.61 -1.01 3.23
CA TRP A 56 -6.12 -2.37 3.49
C TRP A 56 -6.87 -3.45 2.72
N LEU A 57 -8.20 -3.33 2.62
CA LEU A 57 -9.02 -4.29 1.89
C LEU A 57 -8.68 -4.28 0.39
N VAL A 58 -8.57 -3.09 -0.22
CA VAL A 58 -8.20 -2.95 -1.63
C VAL A 58 -6.81 -3.52 -1.89
N LEU A 59 -5.80 -3.16 -1.09
CA LEU A 59 -4.46 -3.71 -1.28
C LEU A 59 -4.43 -5.23 -1.15
N ARG A 60 -5.17 -5.78 -0.19
CA ARG A 60 -5.28 -7.24 -0.02
C ARG A 60 -5.97 -7.92 -1.20
N ASP A 61 -7.09 -7.36 -1.68
CA ASP A 61 -7.85 -7.93 -2.79
C ASP A 61 -7.05 -7.89 -4.11
N GLU A 62 -6.17 -6.89 -4.26
CA GLU A 62 -5.25 -6.73 -5.40
C GLU A 62 -3.90 -7.44 -5.20
N GLY A 63 -3.71 -8.19 -4.11
CA GLY A 63 -2.48 -8.96 -3.85
C GLY A 63 -1.25 -8.12 -3.50
N LEU A 64 -1.44 -6.86 -3.11
CA LEU A 64 -0.38 -5.95 -2.70
C LEU A 64 -0.09 -6.09 -1.20
N HIS A 65 1.15 -6.47 -0.89
CA HIS A 65 1.62 -6.65 0.47
C HIS A 65 2.65 -5.59 0.87
N PRO A 66 2.54 -4.99 2.06
CA PRO A 66 3.58 -4.10 2.57
C PRO A 66 4.92 -4.81 2.66
N TYR A 67 5.98 -4.13 2.27
CA TYR A 67 7.36 -4.57 2.44
C TYR A 67 8.22 -3.42 2.94
N HIS A 68 9.37 -3.75 3.51
CA HIS A 68 10.37 -2.77 3.91
C HIS A 68 11.62 -2.96 3.05
N VAL A 69 11.92 -1.96 2.21
CA VAL A 69 13.15 -1.97 1.43
C VAL A 69 14.32 -1.70 2.37
N GLN A 70 15.12 -2.74 2.61
CA GLN A 70 16.37 -2.61 3.34
C GLN A 70 17.52 -2.53 2.34
N LYS A 71 18.17 -1.37 2.26
CA LYS A 71 19.41 -1.22 1.50
C LYS A 71 20.54 -1.90 2.27
N VAL A 72 20.99 -3.06 1.79
CA VAL A 72 22.11 -3.81 2.36
C VAL A 72 23.26 -3.78 1.36
N GLN A 73 24.42 -3.28 1.81
CA GLN A 73 25.61 -2.95 0.99
C GLN A 73 25.38 -1.82 -0.03
N ALA A 74 26.34 -0.91 -0.14
CA ALA A 74 26.31 0.12 -1.17
C ALA A 74 26.74 -0.50 -2.50
N LEU A 75 25.89 -0.40 -3.52
CA LEU A 75 26.26 -0.75 -4.89
C LEU A 75 26.90 0.47 -5.54
N ILE A 76 28.19 0.39 -5.86
CA ILE A 76 28.88 1.43 -6.62
C ILE A 76 28.80 1.12 -8.12
N PRO A 77 28.90 2.12 -9.02
CA PRO A 77 28.81 1.89 -10.46
C PRO A 77 29.80 0.83 -10.99
N ALA A 78 30.98 0.72 -10.36
CA ALA A 78 31.99 -0.29 -10.71
C ALA A 78 31.55 -1.74 -10.44
N ASP A 79 30.56 -1.97 -9.56
CA ASP A 79 30.09 -3.32 -9.21
C ASP A 79 29.21 -3.94 -10.30
N TYR A 80 28.63 -3.13 -11.20
CA TYR A 80 27.61 -3.60 -12.12
C TYR A 80 28.16 -4.63 -13.11
N ALA A 81 29.28 -4.31 -13.78
CA ALA A 81 29.88 -5.20 -14.77
C ALA A 81 30.34 -6.54 -14.16
N PRO A 82 31.12 -6.58 -13.06
CA PRO A 82 31.49 -7.84 -12.42
C PRO A 82 30.29 -8.68 -11.96
N ARG A 83 29.25 -8.06 -11.41
CA ARG A 83 28.04 -8.77 -10.96
C ARG A 83 27.24 -9.34 -12.13
N PHE A 84 27.12 -8.60 -13.23
CA PHE A 84 26.45 -9.07 -14.44
C PHE A 84 27.20 -10.26 -15.04
N GLU A 85 28.52 -10.17 -15.15
CA GLU A 85 29.36 -11.27 -15.66
C GLU A 85 29.28 -12.52 -14.77
N PHE A 86 29.29 -12.34 -13.45
CA PHE A 86 29.09 -13.43 -12.50
C PHE A 86 27.72 -14.10 -12.70
N ALA A 87 26.64 -13.32 -12.84
CA ALA A 87 25.30 -13.86 -13.07
C ALA A 87 25.22 -14.60 -14.42
N ARG A 88 25.85 -14.06 -15.47
CA ARG A 88 25.94 -14.71 -16.78
C ARG A 88 26.64 -16.07 -16.69
N TRP A 89 27.80 -16.11 -16.03
CA TRP A 89 28.54 -17.36 -15.79
C TRP A 89 27.69 -18.38 -15.01
N LEU A 90 27.01 -17.94 -13.94
CA LEU A 90 26.19 -18.81 -13.10
C LEU A 90 25.00 -19.39 -13.87
N LEU A 91 24.36 -18.58 -14.71
CA LEU A 91 23.18 -18.95 -15.49
C LEU A 91 23.53 -19.59 -16.84
N GLN A 92 24.81 -19.63 -17.21
CA GLN A 92 25.30 -20.09 -18.53
C GLN A 92 24.62 -19.37 -19.71
N LEU A 93 24.27 -18.10 -19.52
CA LEU A 93 23.69 -17.22 -20.55
C LEU A 93 24.74 -16.72 -21.53
#